data_AF-A0A1J5SFF3-F1
#
_entry.id   AF-A0A1J5SFF3-F1
#
_cell.length_a   1.000
_cell.length_b   1.000
_cell.length_c   1.000
_cell.angle_alpha   90.00
_cell.angle_beta   90.00
_cell.angle_gamma   90.00
#
_symmetry.space_group_name_H-M   'P 1'
#
loop_
_entity.id
_entity.type
_entity.pdbx_description
1 polymer ?
#
loop_
_entity_poly.entity_id
_entity_poly.type
_entity_poly.pdbx_seq_one_letter_code
_entity_poly.pdbx_strand_id
1 'polypeptide(L)'
;MNEPRHPTSHSAPPSGAPREAHQAADVQIPEATLRKHYLSGEFFITPQALEAHDIDEVLRWFNLPHEPVSVGDTRDIGHGLKAYFGYDDSKPPRKAFFVRID
;
A
#
# COMPACT_ATOMS: atom_id res chain seq x y z
N MET A 1 -32.51 -12.26 -39.25
CA MET A 1 -31.94 -10.90 -39.20
C MET A 1 -31.24 -10.74 -37.86
N ASN A 2 -29.93 -10.55 -37.90
CA ASN A 2 -29.01 -10.39 -36.77
C ASN A 2 -28.60 -8.91 -36.72
N GLU A 3 -28.91 -8.18 -35.65
CA GLU A 3 -28.35 -6.86 -35.29
C GLU A 3 -28.46 -6.66 -33.74
N PRO A 4 -27.64 -5.81 -33.10
CA PRO A 4 -26.25 -6.12 -32.76
C PRO A 4 -25.98 -6.03 -31.23
N ARG A 5 -24.97 -6.77 -30.77
CA ARG A 5 -24.32 -6.57 -29.45
C ARG A 5 -23.33 -5.40 -29.57
N HIS A 6 -23.25 -4.51 -28.58
CA HIS A 6 -22.04 -3.80 -28.14
C HIS A 6 -22.38 -2.91 -26.91
N PRO A 7 -21.39 -2.52 -26.06
CA PRO A 7 -21.26 -3.08 -24.71
C PRO A 7 -21.51 -2.07 -23.58
N THR A 8 -21.66 -2.63 -22.38
CA THR A 8 -21.77 -1.99 -21.06
C THR A 8 -20.90 -0.75 -20.91
N SER A 9 -21.55 0.39 -20.63
CA SER A 9 -20.93 1.62 -20.15
C SER A 9 -19.99 1.32 -18.99
N HIS A 10 -18.75 1.78 -19.13
CA HIS A 10 -17.79 1.88 -18.04
C HIS A 10 -18.42 2.71 -16.92
N SER A 11 -18.69 2.07 -15.78
CA SER A 11 -18.95 2.75 -14.53
C SER A 11 -17.71 3.55 -14.15
N ALA A 12 -17.80 4.88 -14.27
CA ALA A 12 -16.91 5.76 -13.54
C ALA A 12 -17.10 5.51 -12.03
N PRO A 13 -16.03 5.42 -11.23
CA PRO A 13 -16.19 5.30 -9.78
C PRO A 13 -16.77 6.60 -9.21
N PRO A 14 -17.69 6.53 -8.23
CA PRO A 14 -18.28 7.72 -7.65
C PRO A 14 -17.22 8.50 -6.85
N SER A 15 -17.02 9.77 -7.22
CA SER A 15 -16.35 10.76 -6.38
C SER A 15 -17.10 10.89 -5.05
N GLY A 16 -16.44 10.57 -3.94
CA GLY A 16 -16.96 10.84 -2.59
C GLY A 16 -16.92 9.68 -1.60
N ALA A 17 -16.27 8.55 -1.91
CA ALA A 17 -15.97 7.56 -0.87
C ALA A 17 -14.85 8.10 0.05
N PRO A 18 -14.95 7.97 1.38
CA PRO A 18 -13.78 8.12 2.24
C PRO A 18 -12.69 7.18 1.72
N ARG A 19 -11.41 7.57 1.84
CA ARG A 19 -10.25 6.75 1.47
C ARG A 19 -10.09 5.54 2.42
N GLU A 20 -11.16 4.80 2.66
CA GLU A 20 -11.17 3.45 3.20
C GLU A 20 -10.62 2.50 2.12
N ALA A 21 -9.32 2.56 1.89
CA ALA A 21 -8.66 1.71 0.92
C ALA A 21 -7.42 1.04 1.54
N HIS A 22 -7.61 0.40 2.70
CA HIS A 22 -6.99 -0.92 2.83
C HIS A 22 -7.76 -1.79 1.84
N GLN A 23 -7.25 -1.96 0.63
CA GLN A 23 -7.87 -2.88 -0.31
C GLN A 23 -7.94 -4.22 0.43
N ALA A 24 -9.12 -4.85 0.47
CA ALA A 24 -9.38 -6.05 1.28
C ALA A 24 -8.49 -7.26 0.96
N ALA A 25 -7.50 -7.10 0.08
CA ALA A 25 -6.52 -8.09 -0.36
C ALA A 25 -5.08 -7.82 0.11
N ASP A 26 -4.75 -6.64 0.67
CA ASP A 26 -3.38 -6.37 1.12
C ASP A 26 -3.04 -7.17 2.39
N VAL A 27 -1.84 -7.73 2.44
CA VAL A 27 -1.35 -8.51 3.58
C VAL A 27 -0.66 -7.59 4.57
N GLN A 28 -1.09 -7.63 5.83
CA GLN A 28 -0.41 -6.91 6.90
C GLN A 28 0.91 -7.61 7.26
N ILE A 29 2.01 -6.86 7.23
CA ILE A 29 3.32 -7.37 7.65
C ILE A 29 3.31 -7.52 9.19
N PRO A 30 3.69 -8.70 9.73
CA PRO A 30 3.71 -8.93 11.17
C PRO A 30 4.65 -7.96 11.89
N GLU A 31 4.22 -7.46 13.05
CA GLU A 31 5.02 -6.53 13.86
C GLU A 31 6.39 -7.11 14.24
N ALA A 32 6.48 -8.43 14.47
CA ALA A 32 7.75 -9.10 14.74
C ALA A 32 8.74 -8.99 13.57
N THR A 33 8.26 -8.98 12.33
CA THR A 33 9.09 -8.78 11.13
C THR A 33 9.53 -7.33 11.04
N LEU A 34 8.63 -6.37 11.27
CA LEU A 34 8.97 -4.93 11.28
C LEU A 34 10.03 -4.59 12.35
N ARG A 35 9.89 -5.16 13.56
CA ARG A 35 10.83 -4.94 14.66
C ARG A 35 12.25 -5.41 14.35
N LYS A 36 12.43 -6.46 13.54
CA LYS A 36 13.77 -6.90 13.09
C LYS A 36 14.47 -5.83 12.24
N HIS A 37 13.69 -4.98 11.58
CA HIS A 37 14.14 -3.86 10.76
C HIS A 37 14.03 -2.52 11.50
N TYR A 38 13.84 -2.50 12.81
CA TYR A 38 13.67 -1.26 13.59
C TYR A 38 12.49 -0.37 13.13
N LEU A 39 11.51 -0.96 12.44
CA LEU A 39 10.32 -0.27 11.98
C LEU A 39 9.16 -0.45 12.98
N SER A 40 8.22 0.49 12.93
CA SER A 40 6.99 0.46 13.73
C SER A 40 5.83 1.06 12.94
N GLY A 41 4.60 0.79 13.39
CA GLY A 41 3.38 1.21 12.71
C GLY A 41 2.80 0.10 11.86
N GLU A 42 1.92 0.48 10.94
CA GLU A 42 1.19 -0.47 10.09
C GLU A 42 1.83 -0.51 8.70
N PHE A 43 2.31 -1.68 8.29
CA PHE A 43 2.81 -1.89 6.93
C PHE A 43 1.96 -2.95 6.25
N PHE A 44 1.59 -2.68 5.02
CA PHE A 44 0.81 -3.55 4.16
C PHE A 44 1.58 -3.78 2.86
N ILE A 45 1.50 -5.00 2.34
CA ILE A 45 2.09 -5.38 1.06
C ILE A 45 1.05 -6.12 0.22
N THR A 46 1.00 -5.84 -1.08
CA THR A 46 0.11 -6.60 -1.98
C THR A 46 0.57 -8.07 -2.06
N PRO A 47 -0.36 -9.03 -2.25
CA PRO A 47 0.01 -10.43 -2.42
C PRO A 47 1.03 -10.65 -3.55
N GLN A 48 0.86 -9.93 -4.67
CA GLN A 48 1.76 -9.99 -5.82
C GLN A 48 3.18 -9.56 -5.47
N ALA A 49 3.35 -8.45 -4.74
CA ALA A 49 4.66 -7.99 -4.30
C ALA A 49 5.29 -8.98 -3.28
N LEU A 50 4.49 -9.56 -2.39
CA LEU A 50 4.95 -10.54 -1.41
C LEU A 50 5.39 -11.87 -2.05
N GLU A 51 4.76 -12.29 -3.14
CA GLU A 51 5.15 -13.48 -3.90
C GLU A 51 6.41 -13.24 -4.74
N ALA A 52 6.62 -12.01 -5.20
CA ALA A 52 7.72 -11.65 -6.10
C ALA A 52 9.01 -11.21 -5.39
N HIS A 53 8.92 -10.73 -4.14
CA HIS A 53 10.04 -10.11 -3.44
C HIS A 53 10.24 -10.65 -2.03
N ASP A 54 11.50 -10.69 -1.61
CA ASP A 54 11.85 -11.01 -0.23
C ASP A 54 11.49 -9.84 0.69
N ILE A 55 10.71 -10.12 1.73
CA ILE A 55 10.19 -9.07 2.62
C ILE A 55 11.30 -8.38 3.42
N ASP A 56 12.37 -9.09 3.76
CA ASP A 56 13.48 -8.51 4.51
C ASP A 56 14.31 -7.55 3.62
N GLU A 57 14.43 -7.82 2.32
CA GLU A 57 15.02 -6.90 1.35
C GLU A 57 14.18 -5.62 1.19
N VAL A 58 12.86 -5.77 1.02
CA VAL A 58 11.93 -4.65 0.88
C VAL A 58 11.96 -3.74 2.11
N LEU A 59 11.91 -4.32 3.32
CA LEU A 59 11.92 -3.56 4.56
C LEU A 59 13.26 -2.88 4.85
N ARG A 60 14.38 -3.42 4.32
CA ARG A 60 15.70 -2.81 4.47
C ARG A 60 15.77 -1.41 3.84
N TRP A 61 15.03 -1.17 2.76
CA TRP A 61 15.02 0.14 2.08
C TRP A 61 14.66 1.29 3.03
N PHE A 62 13.71 1.07 3.96
CA PHE A 62 13.26 2.08 4.92
C PHE A 62 14.33 2.47 5.95
N ASN A 63 15.41 1.69 6.07
CA ASN A 63 16.54 1.99 6.95
C ASN A 63 17.70 2.68 6.23
N LEU A 64 17.61 2.85 4.90
CA LEU A 64 18.62 3.56 4.13
C LEU A 64 18.34 5.08 4.16
N PRO A 65 19.37 5.93 3.96
CA PRO A 65 19.16 7.38 3.86
C PRO A 65 18.24 7.71 2.68
N HIS A 66 17.12 8.38 2.94
CA HIS A 66 16.17 8.86 1.94
C HIS A 66 15.68 10.27 2.29
N GLU A 67 15.15 10.98 1.30
CA GLU A 67 14.52 12.28 1.51
C GLU A 67 13.31 12.15 2.46
N PRO A 68 13.00 13.19 3.26
CA PRO A 68 11.80 13.19 4.08
C PRO A 68 10.54 12.93 3.25
N VAL A 69 9.66 12.09 3.79
CA VAL A 69 8.37 11.75 3.19
C VAL A 69 7.23 12.47 3.91
N SER A 70 6.22 12.89 3.16
CA SER A 70 4.97 13.43 3.68
C SER A 70 3.83 12.42 3.56
N VAL A 71 2.80 12.58 4.39
CA VAL A 71 1.56 11.80 4.20
C VAL A 71 0.96 12.14 2.84
N GLY A 72 0.60 11.11 2.09
CA GLY A 72 0.14 11.19 0.71
C GLY A 72 1.24 10.96 -0.32
N ASP A 73 2.51 10.92 0.07
CA ASP A 73 3.61 10.62 -0.84
C ASP A 73 3.59 9.15 -1.28
N THR A 74 4.04 8.91 -2.51
CA THR A 74 4.46 7.60 -2.99
C THR A 74 5.94 7.67 -3.35
N ARG A 75 6.76 6.77 -2.81
CA ARG A 75 8.19 6.65 -3.14
C ARG A 75 8.47 5.36 -3.87
N ASP A 76 9.38 5.43 -4.84
CA ASP A 76 9.97 4.26 -5.45
C ASP A 76 10.95 3.64 -4.46
N ILE A 77 10.75 2.35 -4.13
CA ILE A 77 11.59 1.64 -3.17
C ILE A 77 12.52 0.61 -3.84
N GLY A 78 12.67 0.72 -5.16
CA GLY A 78 13.42 -0.21 -5.99
C GLY A 78 12.63 -1.47 -6.36
N HIS A 79 13.24 -2.31 -7.20
CA HIS A 79 12.69 -3.60 -7.64
C HIS A 79 11.32 -3.52 -8.34
N GLY A 80 10.95 -2.35 -8.84
CA GLY A 80 9.63 -2.10 -9.43
C GLY A 80 8.53 -1.81 -8.41
N LEU A 81 8.87 -1.76 -7.12
CA LEU A 81 7.93 -1.53 -6.02
C LEU A 81 7.80 -0.05 -5.67
N LYS A 82 6.62 0.30 -5.16
CA LYS A 82 6.29 1.63 -4.66
C LYS A 82 5.74 1.53 -3.24
N ALA A 83 6.19 2.43 -2.37
CA ALA A 83 5.64 2.62 -1.03
C ALA A 83 4.79 3.89 -0.97
N TYR A 84 3.50 3.73 -0.69
CA TYR A 84 2.59 4.83 -0.36
C TYR A 84 2.53 5.06 1.15
N PHE A 85 2.68 6.30 1.58
CA PHE A 85 2.65 6.72 2.99
C PHE A 85 1.30 7.35 3.31
N GLY A 86 0.45 6.61 4.02
CA GLY A 86 -0.92 6.97 4.31
C GLY A 86 -1.17 7.40 5.76
N TYR A 87 -2.33 8.02 5.95
CA TYR A 87 -2.88 8.34 7.26
C TYR A 87 -4.38 8.02 7.29
N ASP A 88 -4.81 7.36 8.36
CA ASP A 88 -6.18 6.96 8.64
C ASP A 88 -6.59 7.56 10.00
N ASP A 89 -7.38 8.64 9.96
CA ASP A 89 -7.83 9.38 11.13
C ASP A 89 -8.87 8.61 11.96
N SER A 90 -9.43 7.52 11.43
CA SER A 90 -10.36 6.65 12.15
C SER A 90 -9.65 5.67 13.09
N LYS A 91 -8.31 5.58 13.02
CA LYS A 91 -7.49 4.70 13.87
C LYS A 91 -6.84 5.46 15.04
N PRO A 92 -6.51 4.75 16.15
CA PRO A 92 -5.72 5.35 17.22
C PRO A 92 -4.40 5.92 16.70
N PRO A 93 -3.83 6.99 17.31
CA PRO A 93 -2.67 7.69 16.76
C PRO A 93 -1.47 6.80 16.40
N ARG A 94 -1.25 5.72 17.16
CA ARG A 94 -0.16 4.75 16.91
C ARG A 94 -0.35 3.87 15.66
N LYS A 95 -1.57 3.82 15.12
CA LYS A 95 -1.96 3.03 13.94
C LYS A 95 -2.53 3.88 12.81
N ALA A 96 -2.64 5.20 13.03
CA ALA A 96 -3.16 6.12 12.04
C ALA A 96 -2.21 6.26 10.85
N PHE A 97 -0.90 6.28 11.09
CA PHE A 97 0.08 6.24 10.01
C PHE A 97 0.27 4.81 9.51
N PHE A 98 0.28 4.64 8.19
CA PHE A 98 0.54 3.36 7.55
C PHE A 98 1.38 3.50 6.29
N VAL A 99 2.04 2.40 5.93
CA VAL A 99 2.76 2.26 4.66
C VAL A 99 2.13 1.13 3.86
N ARG A 100 1.88 1.37 2.58
CA ARG A 100 1.36 0.37 1.65
C ARG A 100 2.37 0.14 0.52
N ILE A 101 2.72 -1.11 0.27
CA ILE A 101 3.73 -1.52 -0.71
C ILE A 101 3.05 -2.31 -1.82
N ASP A 102 3.28 -1.89 -3.07
CA ASP A 102 2.74 -2.47 -4.31
C ASP A 102 3.83 -2.57 -5.37
#